data_AF-A0A3D1DID0-F1
#
_entry.id   AF-A0A3D1DID0-F1
#
_cell.length_a   1.000
_cell.length_b   1.000
_cell.length_c   1.000
_cell.angle_alpha   90.00
_cell.angle_beta   90.00
_cell.angle_gamma   90.00
#
_symmetry.space_group_name_H-M   'P 1'
#
loop_
_entity.id
_entity.type
_entity.pdbx_description
1 polymer ?
#
loop_
_entity_poly.entity_id
_entity_poly.type
_entity_poly.pdbx_seq_one_letter_code
_entity_poly.pdbx_strand_id
1 'polypeptide(L)'
;MCGIIGLLARNDKDRARLGELVTPMITCMGTRGPDSAGLAVFHAPLENGDRRYGFFHADHDFDWPSFHDEFSSEVASPLEYRSLENHAATVSSASPGDVKEWLSRCYPAVHLLSVGTSIEVYKDEGHPQQIADRYQFTSLTGNHVVGHTRMATESSVSPAHAHPFTAGEDFCLVHNGSLSNPNSIRRTLQRKGIHFETDNDTEAGCRFLEWRMSEGDTLEEAIEASFEVLDGFYTFLMATADRLVLVRDAFACKPAVVAETEDYVAVASEFRSLAHLPGIETADVYEPLPEQIYSWQQ
;
A
#
# COMPACT_ATOMS: atom_id res chain seq x y z
N MET A 1 -15.79 0.22 -10.37
CA MET A 1 -15.25 1.31 -9.53
C MET A 1 -14.27 0.69 -8.59
N CYS A 2 -13.08 1.24 -8.34
CA CYS A 2 -12.13 0.63 -7.41
C CYS A 2 -12.72 0.36 -6.00
N GLY A 3 -12.04 -0.45 -5.21
CA GLY A 3 -12.34 -0.71 -3.80
C GLY A 3 -11.09 -0.52 -2.94
N ILE A 4 -11.27 0.01 -1.74
CA ILE A 4 -10.22 0.08 -0.71
C ILE A 4 -10.64 -0.76 0.50
N ILE A 5 -9.65 -1.34 1.17
CA ILE A 5 -9.82 -2.05 2.44
C ILE A 5 -8.63 -1.72 3.36
N GLY A 6 -8.86 -1.74 4.66
CA GLY A 6 -7.82 -1.65 5.68
C GLY A 6 -8.23 -2.36 6.94
N LEU A 7 -7.25 -2.91 7.66
CA LEU A 7 -7.46 -3.56 8.94
C LEU A 7 -6.25 -3.30 9.83
N LEU A 8 -6.47 -2.76 11.02
CA LEU A 8 -5.48 -2.58 12.08
C LEU A 8 -5.88 -3.45 13.27
N ALA A 9 -5.04 -4.40 13.63
CA ALA A 9 -5.25 -5.33 14.74
C ALA A 9 -4.60 -4.80 16.04
N ARG A 10 -5.38 -4.71 17.12
CA ARG A 10 -4.95 -4.22 18.44
C ARG A 10 -4.54 -5.33 19.41
N ASN A 11 -4.73 -6.60 19.03
CA ASN A 11 -4.37 -7.76 19.84
C ASN A 11 -3.49 -8.76 19.07
N ASP A 12 -2.67 -9.54 19.78
CA ASP A 12 -1.72 -10.48 19.16
C ASP A 12 -2.40 -11.63 18.42
N LYS A 13 -3.61 -12.02 18.84
CA LYS A 13 -4.37 -13.10 18.20
C LYS A 13 -4.75 -12.71 16.77
N ASP A 14 -5.21 -11.49 16.56
CA ASP A 14 -5.61 -10.98 15.25
C ASP A 14 -4.39 -10.61 14.39
N ARG A 15 -3.30 -10.14 15.02
CA ARG A 15 -2.01 -9.93 14.32
C ARG A 15 -1.44 -11.22 13.73
N ALA A 16 -1.53 -12.32 14.48
CA ALA A 16 -1.05 -13.64 14.06
C ALA A 16 -1.88 -14.29 12.95
N ARG A 17 -3.10 -13.79 12.67
CA ARG A 17 -4.00 -14.29 11.63
C ARG A 17 -4.51 -13.18 10.71
N LEU A 18 -3.77 -12.09 10.59
CA LEU A 18 -4.17 -10.90 9.84
C LEU A 18 -4.61 -11.26 8.41
N GLY A 19 -3.86 -12.16 7.78
CA GLY A 19 -4.13 -12.73 6.47
C GLY A 19 -5.51 -13.39 6.34
N GLU A 20 -5.90 -14.20 7.33
CA GLU A 20 -7.21 -14.85 7.37
C GLU A 20 -8.36 -13.84 7.45
N LEU A 21 -8.15 -12.73 8.16
CA LEU A 21 -9.15 -11.67 8.34
C LEU A 21 -9.27 -10.78 7.11
N VAL A 22 -8.14 -10.41 6.49
CA VAL A 22 -8.09 -9.46 5.36
C VAL A 22 -8.38 -10.12 4.01
N THR A 23 -8.06 -11.40 3.83
CA THR A 23 -8.27 -12.08 2.53
C THR A 23 -9.73 -12.00 2.07
N PRO A 24 -10.75 -12.32 2.91
CA PRO A 24 -12.13 -12.17 2.49
C PRO A 24 -12.53 -10.69 2.28
N MET A 25 -11.88 -9.73 2.94
CA MET A 25 -12.12 -8.30 2.69
C MET A 25 -11.73 -7.93 1.25
N ILE A 26 -10.50 -8.22 0.84
CA ILE A 26 -10.01 -7.83 -0.48
C ILE A 26 -10.68 -8.63 -1.61
N THR A 27 -10.93 -9.93 -1.42
CA THR A 27 -11.59 -10.74 -2.46
C THR A 27 -13.06 -10.36 -2.63
N CYS A 28 -13.74 -9.96 -1.55
CA CYS A 28 -15.08 -9.38 -1.62
C CYS A 28 -15.12 -8.12 -2.49
N MET A 29 -14.04 -7.33 -2.54
CA MET A 29 -13.94 -6.14 -3.40
C MET A 29 -13.65 -6.46 -4.88
N GLY A 30 -13.51 -7.73 -5.28
CA GLY A 30 -13.33 -8.11 -6.69
C GLY A 30 -14.46 -7.65 -7.63
N THR A 31 -15.69 -7.51 -7.13
CA THR A 31 -16.80 -6.96 -7.96
C THR A 31 -16.66 -5.47 -8.22
N ARG A 32 -15.84 -4.76 -7.44
CA ARG A 32 -15.55 -3.34 -7.60
C ARG A 32 -14.43 -3.17 -8.62
N GLY A 33 -13.32 -3.91 -8.45
CA GLY A 33 -12.15 -3.87 -9.33
C GLY A 33 -11.54 -5.25 -9.58
N PRO A 34 -11.80 -5.87 -10.74
CA PRO A 34 -11.27 -7.20 -11.05
C PRO A 34 -9.92 -7.17 -11.79
N ASP A 35 -9.43 -6.00 -12.19
CA ASP A 35 -8.31 -5.89 -13.15
C ASP A 35 -6.95 -6.05 -12.47
N SER A 36 -6.81 -5.55 -11.24
CA SER A 36 -5.59 -5.67 -10.45
C SER A 36 -5.91 -5.54 -8.96
N ALA A 37 -5.05 -6.07 -8.11
CA ALA A 37 -5.17 -5.93 -6.66
C ALA A 37 -3.81 -5.81 -5.99
N GLY A 38 -3.81 -5.27 -4.78
CA GLY A 38 -2.62 -5.26 -3.95
C GLY A 38 -2.92 -5.02 -2.48
N LEU A 39 -1.95 -5.39 -1.66
CA LEU A 39 -1.90 -5.23 -0.21
C LEU A 39 -0.53 -4.64 0.18
N ALA A 40 -0.52 -3.70 1.12
CA ALA A 40 0.66 -3.37 1.91
C ALA A 40 0.44 -3.88 3.33
N VAL A 41 1.27 -4.81 3.77
CA VAL A 41 1.24 -5.39 5.12
C VAL A 41 2.34 -4.72 5.94
N PHE A 42 2.00 -4.34 7.17
CA PHE A 42 2.94 -3.77 8.12
C PHE A 42 3.18 -4.76 9.24
N HIS A 43 4.43 -5.17 9.39
CA HIS A 43 4.90 -6.10 10.40
C HIS A 43 5.48 -5.33 11.60
N ALA A 44 5.88 -6.06 12.65
CA ALA A 44 6.76 -5.49 13.67
C ALA A 44 8.02 -4.91 13.00
N PRO A 45 8.45 -3.68 13.36
CA PRO A 45 9.64 -3.07 12.78
C PRO A 45 10.88 -3.94 12.99
N LEU A 46 11.68 -4.06 11.93
CA LEU A 46 13.00 -4.67 11.99
C LEU A 46 13.96 -3.82 12.84
N GLU A 47 14.89 -4.48 13.52
CA GLU A 47 15.90 -3.84 14.36
C GLU A 47 17.20 -3.55 13.58
N ASN A 48 18.20 -2.95 14.25
CA ASN A 48 19.57 -2.80 13.74
C ASN A 48 19.74 -2.01 12.41
N GLY A 49 18.71 -1.26 12.00
CA GLY A 49 18.72 -0.52 10.73
C GLY A 49 18.47 -1.40 9.51
N ASP A 50 18.03 -2.64 9.72
CA ASP A 50 17.64 -3.55 8.66
C ASP A 50 16.34 -3.09 7.99
N ARG A 51 16.24 -3.34 6.69
CA ARG A 51 15.08 -3.01 5.87
C ARG A 51 14.60 -4.26 5.16
N ARG A 52 13.29 -4.32 4.98
CA ARG A 52 12.64 -5.23 4.04
C ARG A 52 12.50 -4.54 2.70
N TYR A 53 13.01 -5.20 1.67
CA TYR A 53 12.89 -4.82 0.27
C TYR A 53 11.88 -5.75 -0.39
N GLY A 54 10.82 -5.18 -0.95
CA GLY A 54 9.84 -5.92 -1.76
C GLY A 54 10.18 -5.77 -3.24
N PHE A 55 10.35 -6.88 -3.95
CA PHE A 55 10.71 -6.94 -5.36
C PHE A 55 9.62 -7.62 -6.19
N PHE A 56 9.49 -7.17 -7.42
CA PHE A 56 8.56 -7.72 -8.39
C PHE A 56 9.19 -7.85 -9.76
N HIS A 57 8.85 -8.91 -10.50
CA HIS A 57 9.25 -9.07 -11.90
C HIS A 57 8.05 -9.50 -12.74
N ALA A 58 7.94 -9.09 -14.00
CA ALA A 58 6.75 -9.45 -14.80
C ALA A 58 6.68 -10.95 -15.16
N ASP A 59 7.82 -11.64 -15.16
CA ASP A 59 7.93 -13.09 -15.34
C ASP A 59 7.69 -13.84 -14.03
N HIS A 60 6.72 -14.75 -14.02
CA HIS A 60 6.36 -15.59 -12.87
C HIS A 60 7.40 -16.67 -12.56
N ASP A 61 8.24 -17.02 -13.54
CA ASP A 61 9.31 -18.01 -13.41
C ASP A 61 10.69 -17.34 -13.24
N PHE A 62 10.72 -16.06 -12.85
CA PHE A 62 11.97 -15.34 -12.64
C PHE A 62 12.88 -16.04 -11.62
N ASP A 63 14.17 -16.16 -11.95
CA ASP A 63 15.15 -16.88 -11.14
C ASP A 63 15.59 -16.05 -9.92
N TRP A 64 14.71 -15.98 -8.92
CA TRP A 64 15.00 -15.35 -7.65
C TRP A 64 16.24 -15.91 -6.95
N PRO A 65 16.53 -17.22 -6.95
CA PRO A 65 17.78 -17.75 -6.40
C PRO A 65 19.03 -17.06 -6.98
N SER A 66 19.17 -17.00 -8.32
CA SER A 66 20.30 -16.33 -8.96
C SER A 66 20.33 -14.83 -8.64
N PHE A 67 19.18 -14.16 -8.63
CA PHE A 67 19.07 -12.76 -8.21
C PHE A 67 19.60 -12.53 -6.79
N HIS A 68 19.27 -13.39 -5.83
CA HIS A 68 19.72 -13.25 -4.44
C HIS A 68 21.19 -13.62 -4.24
N ASP A 69 21.72 -14.57 -5.01
CA ASP A 69 23.15 -14.88 -5.03
C ASP A 69 23.96 -13.66 -5.49
N GLU A 70 23.52 -12.98 -6.55
CA GLU A 70 24.15 -11.74 -7.03
C GLU A 70 23.94 -10.56 -6.08
N PHE A 71 22.74 -10.39 -5.50
CA PHE A 71 22.49 -9.39 -4.47
C PHE A 71 23.46 -9.55 -3.29
N SER A 72 23.67 -10.79 -2.85
CA SER A 72 24.59 -11.12 -1.76
C SER A 72 26.04 -10.78 -2.08
N SER A 73 26.44 -10.97 -3.34
CA SER A 73 27.80 -10.71 -3.82
C SER A 73 28.09 -9.23 -4.08
N GLU A 74 27.13 -8.48 -4.63
CA GLU A 74 27.35 -7.12 -5.13
C GLU A 74 26.79 -6.01 -4.24
N VAL A 75 25.78 -6.30 -3.41
CA VAL A 75 25.10 -5.30 -2.58
C VAL A 75 25.37 -5.54 -1.10
N ALA A 76 24.78 -6.60 -0.56
CA ALA A 76 24.96 -7.02 0.83
C ALA A 76 24.39 -8.42 1.02
N SER A 77 25.01 -9.22 1.90
CA SER A 77 24.43 -10.50 2.30
C SER A 77 23.06 -10.26 2.96
N PRO A 78 21.97 -10.84 2.45
CA PRO A 78 20.67 -10.75 3.08
C PRO A 78 20.64 -11.56 4.38
N LEU A 79 19.86 -11.10 5.36
CA LEU A 79 19.59 -11.84 6.59
C LEU A 79 18.56 -12.96 6.32
N GLU A 80 17.57 -12.64 5.50
CA GLU A 80 16.50 -13.54 5.09
C GLU A 80 16.01 -13.10 3.70
N TYR A 81 15.58 -14.07 2.89
CA TYR A 81 14.73 -13.77 1.75
C TYR A 81 13.69 -14.86 1.53
N ARG A 82 12.60 -14.48 0.84
CA ARG A 82 11.56 -15.38 0.37
C ARG A 82 11.10 -14.95 -1.02
N SER A 83 10.58 -15.89 -1.79
CA SER A 83 9.96 -15.63 -3.09
C SER A 83 8.68 -16.43 -3.26
N LEU A 84 7.73 -15.85 -3.98
CA LEU A 84 6.43 -16.42 -4.35
C LEU A 84 6.15 -15.99 -5.80
N GLU A 85 6.35 -16.91 -6.75
CA GLU A 85 6.27 -16.64 -8.20
C GLU A 85 7.06 -15.40 -8.60
N ASN A 86 6.38 -14.34 -9.01
CA ASN A 86 6.93 -13.07 -9.45
C ASN A 86 7.21 -12.04 -8.35
N HIS A 87 7.05 -12.40 -7.08
CA HIS A 87 7.34 -11.54 -5.93
C HIS A 87 8.48 -12.09 -5.09
N ALA A 88 9.34 -11.22 -4.59
CA ALA A 88 10.32 -11.57 -3.57
C ALA A 88 10.38 -10.51 -2.46
N ALA A 89 10.74 -10.95 -1.25
CA ALA A 89 11.02 -10.07 -0.13
C ALA A 89 12.37 -10.43 0.47
N THR A 90 13.19 -9.42 0.72
CA THR A 90 14.56 -9.57 1.22
C THR A 90 14.79 -8.65 2.40
N VAL A 91 15.33 -9.18 3.50
CA VAL A 91 15.76 -8.38 4.64
C VAL A 91 17.27 -8.14 4.54
N SER A 92 17.68 -6.87 4.54
CA SER A 92 19.07 -6.48 4.40
C SER A 92 19.36 -5.13 5.06
N SER A 93 20.60 -4.94 5.51
CA SER A 93 21.14 -3.67 6.00
C SER A 93 21.66 -2.75 4.89
N ALA A 94 21.58 -3.17 3.62
CA ALA A 94 21.92 -2.35 2.46
C ALA A 94 21.18 -1.01 2.50
N SER A 95 21.78 0.05 1.96
CA SER A 95 21.07 1.32 1.82
C SER A 95 20.07 1.26 0.65
N PRO A 96 18.93 1.98 0.73
CA PRO A 96 17.98 2.00 -0.39
C PRO A 96 18.57 2.57 -1.68
N GLY A 97 19.57 3.44 -1.57
CA GLY A 97 20.28 4.01 -2.73
C GLY A 97 21.08 2.95 -3.47
N ASP A 98 21.88 2.15 -2.75
CA ASP A 98 22.72 1.11 -3.34
C ASP A 98 21.88 0.03 -4.02
N VAL A 99 20.76 -0.37 -3.40
CA VAL A 99 19.81 -1.34 -3.99
C VAL A 99 19.22 -0.79 -5.29
N LYS A 100 18.77 0.48 -5.30
CA LYS A 100 18.21 1.10 -6.51
C LYS A 100 19.25 1.22 -7.63
N GLU A 101 20.47 1.61 -7.30
CA GLU A 101 21.57 1.71 -8.27
C GLU A 101 21.90 0.33 -8.86
N TRP A 102 22.04 -0.69 -8.02
CA TRP A 102 22.30 -2.06 -8.44
C TRP A 102 21.18 -2.62 -9.32
N LEU A 103 19.91 -2.46 -8.94
CA LEU A 103 18.77 -2.86 -9.76
C LEU A 103 18.82 -2.20 -11.14
N SER A 104 19.07 -0.88 -11.20
CA SER A 104 19.13 -0.17 -12.48
C SER A 104 20.22 -0.67 -13.43
N ARG A 105 21.32 -1.19 -12.87
CA ARG A 105 22.48 -1.70 -13.61
C ARG A 105 22.33 -3.17 -14.01
N CYS A 106 21.89 -4.02 -13.09
CA CYS A 106 21.91 -5.47 -13.24
C CYS A 106 20.54 -6.06 -13.57
N TYR A 107 19.47 -5.50 -13.00
CA TYR A 107 18.11 -6.02 -13.07
C TYR A 107 17.07 -4.93 -13.40
N PRO A 108 17.18 -4.23 -14.55
CA PRO A 108 16.31 -3.09 -14.86
C PRO A 108 14.82 -3.48 -15.04
N ALA A 109 14.51 -4.77 -15.18
CA ALA A 109 13.15 -5.30 -15.25
C ALA A 109 12.57 -5.69 -13.86
N VAL A 110 13.39 -5.69 -12.81
CA VAL A 110 12.93 -5.93 -11.43
C VAL A 110 12.53 -4.60 -10.82
N HIS A 111 11.28 -4.54 -10.37
CA HIS A 111 10.69 -3.38 -9.72
C HIS A 111 10.86 -3.48 -8.21
N LEU A 112 11.27 -2.38 -7.59
CA LEU A 112 11.27 -2.23 -6.13
C LEU A 112 9.90 -1.71 -5.68
N LEU A 113 9.07 -2.58 -5.12
CA LEU A 113 7.70 -2.28 -4.71
C LEU A 113 7.61 -1.51 -3.39
N SER A 114 8.50 -1.82 -2.44
CA SER A 114 8.49 -1.21 -1.11
C SER A 114 9.86 -1.32 -0.45
N VAL A 115 10.15 -0.34 0.41
CA VAL A 115 11.29 -0.37 1.34
C VAL A 115 10.82 0.10 2.70
N GLY A 116 11.28 -0.53 3.76
CA GLY A 116 11.12 -0.01 5.11
C GLY A 116 11.41 -1.06 6.16
N THR A 117 11.29 -0.68 7.41
CA THR A 117 11.51 -1.57 8.57
C THR A 117 10.31 -2.49 8.83
N SER A 118 9.12 -2.10 8.37
CA SER A 118 7.86 -2.74 8.73
C SER A 118 7.04 -3.17 7.51
N ILE A 119 7.12 -2.43 6.39
CA ILE A 119 6.25 -2.63 5.23
C ILE A 119 6.68 -3.79 4.32
N GLU A 120 5.70 -4.49 3.75
CA GLU A 120 5.84 -5.34 2.56
C GLU A 120 4.65 -5.13 1.63
N VAL A 121 4.91 -4.85 0.35
CA VAL A 121 3.86 -4.63 -0.65
C VAL A 121 3.76 -5.81 -1.60
N TYR A 122 2.53 -6.29 -1.79
CA TYR A 122 2.13 -7.22 -2.84
C TYR A 122 1.20 -6.50 -3.79
N LYS A 123 1.47 -6.55 -5.09
CA LYS A 123 0.52 -6.06 -6.09
C LYS A 123 0.77 -6.70 -7.43
N ASP A 124 -0.31 -7.01 -8.13
CA ASP A 124 -0.25 -7.64 -9.44
C ASP A 124 -1.54 -7.44 -10.24
N GLU A 125 -1.51 -7.85 -11.50
CA GLU A 125 -2.66 -7.95 -12.37
C GLU A 125 -3.49 -9.21 -12.09
N GLY A 126 -4.80 -9.10 -12.35
CA GLY A 126 -5.76 -10.18 -12.23
C GLY A 126 -6.78 -9.99 -11.11
N HIS A 127 -7.67 -10.96 -11.01
CA HIS A 127 -8.75 -10.91 -10.04
C HIS A 127 -8.19 -11.01 -8.61
N PRO A 128 -8.70 -10.25 -7.62
CA PRO A 128 -8.15 -10.26 -6.25
C PRO A 128 -8.04 -11.65 -5.62
N GLN A 129 -8.97 -12.57 -5.93
CA GLN A 129 -8.87 -13.97 -5.49
C GLN A 129 -7.62 -14.68 -6.03
N GLN A 130 -7.30 -14.51 -7.31
CA GLN A 130 -6.13 -15.16 -7.92
C GLN A 130 -4.84 -14.62 -7.32
N ILE A 131 -4.79 -13.30 -7.07
CA ILE A 131 -3.64 -12.65 -6.44
C ILE A 131 -3.51 -13.11 -4.98
N ALA A 132 -4.62 -13.24 -4.26
CA ALA A 132 -4.62 -13.73 -2.89
C ALA A 132 -4.12 -15.18 -2.78
N ASP A 133 -4.50 -16.04 -3.74
CA ASP A 133 -4.03 -17.42 -3.81
C ASP A 133 -2.53 -17.48 -4.17
N ARG A 134 -2.11 -16.70 -5.17
CA ARG A 134 -0.71 -16.58 -5.65
C ARG A 134 0.24 -16.18 -4.53
N TYR A 135 -0.09 -15.12 -3.80
CA TYR A 135 0.76 -14.56 -2.74
C TYR A 135 0.38 -15.08 -1.35
N GLN A 136 -0.46 -16.12 -1.29
CA GLN A 136 -0.83 -16.81 -0.05
C GLN A 136 -1.33 -15.87 1.04
N PHE A 137 -2.21 -14.92 0.69
CA PHE A 137 -2.64 -13.85 1.59
C PHE A 137 -3.20 -14.36 2.92
N THR A 138 -3.79 -15.55 2.96
CA THR A 138 -4.30 -16.17 4.19
C THR A 138 -3.22 -16.47 5.23
N SER A 139 -1.96 -16.63 4.82
CA SER A 139 -0.82 -16.89 5.71
C SER A 139 -0.12 -15.63 6.22
N LEU A 140 -0.55 -14.45 5.77
CA LEU A 140 0.06 -13.19 6.18
C LEU A 140 -0.20 -12.92 7.66
N THR A 141 0.81 -12.35 8.32
CA THR A 141 0.73 -11.85 9.70
C THR A 141 1.20 -10.41 9.74
N GLY A 142 0.78 -9.63 10.72
CA GLY A 142 1.19 -8.22 10.82
C GLY A 142 0.30 -7.42 11.76
N ASN A 143 0.63 -6.16 11.95
CA ASN A 143 -0.11 -5.22 12.80
C ASN A 143 -1.29 -4.61 12.04
N HIS A 144 -1.06 -4.22 10.80
CA HIS A 144 -2.10 -3.63 9.96
C HIS A 144 -1.81 -3.83 8.48
N VAL A 145 -2.84 -3.57 7.69
CA VAL A 145 -2.81 -3.73 6.24
C VAL A 145 -3.67 -2.66 5.57
N VAL A 146 -3.24 -2.21 4.41
CA VAL A 146 -4.08 -1.47 3.46
C VAL A 146 -4.10 -2.20 2.13
N GLY A 147 -5.25 -2.21 1.49
CA GLY A 147 -5.49 -2.96 0.28
C GLY A 147 -6.36 -2.22 -0.71
N HIS A 148 -6.21 -2.62 -1.97
CA HIS A 148 -6.95 -2.00 -3.05
C HIS A 148 -7.24 -3.00 -4.17
N THR A 149 -8.41 -2.85 -4.76
CA THR A 149 -8.84 -3.55 -5.97
C THR A 149 -9.15 -2.53 -7.05
N ARG A 150 -8.50 -2.62 -8.21
CA ARG A 150 -8.58 -1.61 -9.26
C ARG A 150 -9.53 -2.02 -10.37
N MET A 151 -10.32 -1.05 -10.83
CA MET A 151 -10.98 -1.11 -12.13
C MET A 151 -10.33 -0.04 -13.01
N ALA A 152 -9.56 -0.46 -14.00
CA ALA A 152 -8.95 0.46 -14.95
C ALA A 152 -10.06 1.12 -15.78
N THR A 153 -10.08 2.45 -15.76
CA THR A 153 -11.04 3.26 -16.52
C THR A 153 -10.36 4.10 -17.58
N GLU A 154 -9.15 4.60 -17.30
CA GLU A 154 -8.40 5.49 -18.20
C GLU A 154 -6.90 5.15 -18.31
N SER A 155 -6.29 4.60 -17.26
CA SER A 155 -4.86 4.23 -17.21
C SER A 155 -4.64 2.73 -17.45
N SER A 156 -3.42 2.37 -17.86
CA SER A 156 -3.07 0.99 -18.20
C SER A 156 -3.32 0.01 -17.05
N VAL A 157 -3.67 -1.24 -17.37
CA VAL A 157 -3.65 -2.35 -16.41
C VAL A 157 -2.20 -2.82 -16.35
N SER A 158 -1.52 -2.51 -15.23
CA SER A 158 -0.20 -3.05 -14.95
C SER A 158 0.10 -3.03 -13.45
N PRO A 159 1.06 -3.84 -12.95
CA PRO A 159 1.46 -3.85 -11.54
C PRO A 159 1.98 -2.49 -11.09
N ALA A 160 2.65 -1.75 -11.99
CA ALA A 160 3.10 -0.38 -11.72
C ALA A 160 1.92 0.57 -11.44
N HIS A 161 0.80 0.41 -12.15
CA HIS A 161 -0.41 1.22 -11.94
C HIS A 161 -1.33 0.65 -10.86
N ALA A 162 -1.06 -0.57 -10.38
CA ALA A 162 -1.75 -1.15 -9.25
C ALA A 162 -1.32 -0.45 -7.96
N HIS A 163 -2.30 -0.29 -7.07
CA HIS A 163 -2.09 0.13 -5.70
C HIS A 163 -1.63 -1.04 -4.83
N PRO A 164 -1.01 -0.78 -3.66
CA PRO A 164 -0.66 0.53 -3.10
C PRO A 164 0.48 1.27 -3.83
N PHE A 165 0.50 2.60 -3.68
CA PHE A 165 1.65 3.44 -4.02
C PHE A 165 2.45 3.72 -2.75
N THR A 166 3.78 3.70 -2.85
CA THR A 166 4.69 3.96 -1.74
C THR A 166 5.44 5.26 -1.95
N ALA A 167 5.76 5.94 -0.85
CA ALA A 167 6.64 7.09 -0.81
C ALA A 167 7.60 6.95 0.37
N GLY A 168 8.89 7.24 0.17
CA GLY A 168 9.90 7.01 1.20
C GLY A 168 9.94 5.56 1.73
N GLU A 169 10.24 5.44 3.02
CA GLU A 169 10.23 4.18 3.76
C GLU A 169 8.97 4.07 4.62
N ASP A 170 8.44 2.86 4.78
CA ASP A 170 7.32 2.57 5.70
C ASP A 170 6.07 3.45 5.52
N PHE A 171 5.78 3.88 4.29
CA PHE A 171 4.56 4.60 3.96
C PHE A 171 3.94 4.12 2.65
N CYS A 172 2.62 3.99 2.66
CA CYS A 172 1.85 3.71 1.45
C CYS A 172 0.49 4.39 1.45
N LEU A 173 -0.08 4.51 0.24
CA LEU A 173 -1.36 5.13 -0.03
C LEU A 173 -2.16 4.30 -1.04
N VAL A 174 -3.42 4.04 -0.70
CA VAL A 174 -4.45 3.58 -1.64
C VAL A 174 -5.51 4.65 -1.84
N HIS A 175 -6.05 4.72 -3.06
CA HIS A 175 -6.94 5.80 -3.47
C HIS A 175 -8.18 5.23 -4.14
N ASN A 176 -9.35 5.54 -3.57
CA ASN A 176 -10.61 5.37 -4.25
C ASN A 176 -11.10 6.71 -4.79
N GLY A 177 -11.03 6.92 -6.11
CA GLY A 177 -11.41 8.22 -6.64
C GLY A 177 -10.79 8.56 -7.98
N SER A 178 -10.82 9.85 -8.29
CA SER A 178 -10.09 10.46 -9.38
C SER A 178 -9.70 11.88 -8.99
N LEU A 179 -8.42 12.21 -9.09
CA LEU A 179 -7.94 13.58 -8.98
C LEU A 179 -8.09 14.29 -10.33
N SER A 180 -8.63 15.50 -10.34
CA SER A 180 -8.86 16.31 -11.54
C SER A 180 -7.61 17.07 -11.99
N ASN A 181 -6.64 17.28 -11.09
CA ASN A 181 -5.46 18.10 -11.34
C ASN A 181 -4.07 17.39 -11.23
N PRO A 182 -3.92 16.06 -11.42
CA PRO A 182 -2.65 15.36 -11.18
C PRO A 182 -1.51 15.87 -12.08
N ASN A 183 -1.81 16.26 -13.31
CA ASN A 183 -0.83 16.83 -14.24
C ASN A 183 -0.27 18.18 -13.76
N SER A 184 -1.09 18.99 -13.08
CA SER A 184 -0.62 20.25 -12.49
C SER A 184 0.30 19.99 -11.30
N ILE A 185 -0.05 19.02 -10.45
CA ILE A 185 0.79 18.59 -9.32
C ILE A 185 2.13 18.07 -9.82
N ARG A 186 2.12 17.15 -10.80
CA ARG A 186 3.33 16.58 -11.42
C ARG A 186 4.27 17.65 -11.94
N ARG A 187 3.77 18.62 -12.73
CA ARG A 187 4.60 19.72 -13.25
C ARG A 187 5.24 20.56 -12.15
N THR A 188 4.55 20.78 -11.03
CA THR A 188 5.09 21.54 -9.89
C THR A 188 6.18 20.75 -9.17
N LEU A 189 5.94 19.46 -8.89
CA LEU A 189 6.87 18.61 -8.16
C LEU A 189 8.11 18.23 -9.01
N GLN A 190 7.97 18.05 -10.32
CA GLN A 190 9.11 17.83 -11.23
C GLN A 190 10.10 19.01 -11.23
N ARG A 191 9.61 20.26 -11.12
CA ARG A 191 10.50 21.44 -10.96
C ARG A 191 11.25 21.47 -9.64
N LYS A 192 10.80 20.68 -8.66
CA LYS A 192 11.45 20.48 -7.36
C LYS A 192 12.35 19.24 -7.36
N GLY A 193 12.51 18.55 -8.48
CA GLY A 193 13.35 17.36 -8.62
C GLY A 193 12.67 16.04 -8.23
N ILE A 194 11.35 16.04 -8.03
CA ILE A 194 10.60 14.82 -7.71
C ILE A 194 10.26 14.07 -9.00
N HIS A 195 10.57 12.79 -9.01
CA HIS A 195 10.39 11.89 -10.15
C HIS A 195 9.10 11.09 -10.00
N PHE A 196 8.56 10.66 -11.15
CA PHE A 196 7.36 9.84 -11.23
C PHE A 196 7.61 8.64 -12.13
N GLU A 197 7.04 7.51 -11.76
CA GLU A 197 7.18 6.22 -12.42
C GLU A 197 5.99 5.91 -13.33
N THR A 198 4.80 6.43 -13.02
CA THR A 198 3.55 6.18 -13.74
C THR A 198 2.85 7.48 -14.11
N ASP A 199 1.73 7.39 -14.84
CA ASP A 199 0.80 8.50 -15.05
C ASP A 199 -0.41 8.47 -14.09
N ASN A 200 -0.44 7.51 -13.15
CA ASN A 200 -1.56 7.32 -12.22
C ASN A 200 -1.74 8.57 -11.34
N ASP A 201 -2.96 9.05 -11.20
CA ASP A 201 -3.29 10.22 -10.40
C ASP A 201 -2.93 10.02 -8.92
N THR A 202 -3.02 8.79 -8.44
CA THR A 202 -2.68 8.41 -7.07
C THR A 202 -1.21 8.65 -6.78
N GLU A 203 -0.33 8.39 -7.74
CA GLU A 203 1.09 8.69 -7.57
C GLU A 203 1.31 10.21 -7.42
N ALA A 204 0.53 11.05 -8.10
CA ALA A 204 0.58 12.49 -7.91
C ALA A 204 0.23 12.91 -6.48
N GLY A 205 -0.81 12.31 -5.89
CA GLY A 205 -1.16 12.51 -4.49
C GLY A 205 -0.09 11.97 -3.53
N CYS A 206 0.40 10.76 -3.77
CA CYS A 206 1.43 10.11 -2.96
C CYS A 206 2.74 10.92 -2.92
N ARG A 207 3.24 11.37 -4.09
CA ARG A 207 4.43 12.22 -4.19
C ARG A 207 4.23 13.63 -3.64
N PHE A 208 3.00 14.15 -3.66
CA PHE A 208 2.69 15.42 -3.00
C PHE A 208 2.86 15.31 -1.49
N LEU A 209 2.31 14.26 -0.87
CA LEU A 209 2.47 14.01 0.57
C LEU A 209 3.95 13.77 0.92
N GLU A 210 4.65 12.96 0.14
CA GLU A 210 6.09 12.72 0.29
C GLU A 210 6.89 14.04 0.29
N TRP A 211 6.58 14.92 -0.67
CA TRP A 211 7.24 16.21 -0.78
C TRP A 211 6.99 17.08 0.45
N ARG A 212 5.73 17.22 0.88
CA ARG A 212 5.38 18.01 2.08
C ARG A 212 6.13 17.50 3.31
N MET A 213 6.14 16.18 3.51
CA MET A 213 6.87 15.55 4.61
C MET A 213 8.38 15.77 4.51
N SER A 214 8.95 15.78 3.30
CA SER A 214 10.38 16.08 3.09
C SER A 214 10.74 17.55 3.39
N GLU A 215 9.77 18.46 3.34
CA GLU A 215 9.94 19.87 3.71
C GLU A 215 9.73 20.11 5.23
N GLY A 216 9.41 19.06 5.99
CA GLY A 216 9.29 19.10 7.45
C GLY A 216 7.88 19.01 8.00
N ASP A 217 6.85 18.89 7.15
CA ASP A 217 5.48 18.67 7.63
C ASP A 217 5.31 17.29 8.27
N THR A 218 4.46 17.22 9.28
CA THR A 218 3.86 15.96 9.73
C THR A 218 2.94 15.38 8.65
N LEU A 219 2.57 14.09 8.78
CA LEU A 219 1.61 13.48 7.85
C LEU A 219 0.26 14.22 7.89
N GLU A 220 -0.20 14.58 9.08
CA GLU A 220 -1.44 15.32 9.27
C GLU A 220 -1.38 16.70 8.60
N GLU A 221 -0.31 17.47 8.78
CA GLU A 221 -0.12 18.76 8.09
C GLU A 221 -0.04 18.60 6.56
N ALA A 222 0.61 17.55 6.07
CA ALA A 222 0.68 17.23 4.64
C ALA A 222 -0.71 16.91 4.07
N ILE A 223 -1.56 16.20 4.82
CA ILE A 223 -2.95 15.90 4.45
C ILE A 223 -3.79 17.19 4.47
N GLU A 224 -3.65 18.03 5.49
CA GLU A 224 -4.34 19.32 5.56
C GLU A 224 -4.01 20.21 4.36
N ALA A 225 -2.72 20.30 4.00
CA ALA A 225 -2.27 21.01 2.80
C ALA A 225 -2.84 20.38 1.51
N SER A 226 -3.12 19.07 1.53
CA SER A 226 -3.69 18.38 0.37
C SER A 226 -5.14 18.77 0.09
N PHE A 227 -5.91 19.18 1.10
CA PHE A 227 -7.30 19.66 0.91
C PHE A 227 -7.38 20.93 0.05
N GLU A 228 -6.40 21.83 0.17
CA GLU A 228 -6.36 23.06 -0.61
C GLU A 228 -5.81 22.85 -2.03
N VAL A 229 -5.01 21.80 -2.23
CA VAL A 229 -4.19 21.62 -3.44
C VAL A 229 -4.72 20.52 -4.36
N LEU A 230 -5.16 19.40 -3.81
CA LEU A 230 -5.68 18.28 -4.58
C LEU A 230 -7.15 18.50 -4.89
N ASP A 231 -7.49 18.45 -6.17
CA ASP A 231 -8.85 18.63 -6.65
C ASP A 231 -9.38 17.30 -7.24
N GLY A 232 -10.69 17.09 -7.15
CA GLY A 232 -11.37 15.85 -7.54
C GLY A 232 -12.11 15.16 -6.39
N PHE A 233 -12.49 13.90 -6.62
CA PHE A 233 -13.22 13.09 -5.63
C PHE A 233 -12.34 11.93 -5.22
N TYR A 234 -12.01 11.85 -3.93
CA TYR A 234 -11.05 10.87 -3.44
C TYR A 234 -11.36 10.44 -2.01
N THR A 235 -11.07 9.17 -1.75
CA THR A 235 -10.82 8.65 -0.41
C THR A 235 -9.41 8.09 -0.41
N PHE A 236 -8.56 8.63 0.46
CA PHE A 236 -7.24 8.09 0.70
C PHE A 236 -7.26 7.27 1.98
N LEU A 237 -6.74 6.05 1.85
CA LEU A 237 -6.41 5.21 2.98
C LEU A 237 -4.89 5.00 2.93
N MET A 238 -4.22 5.40 3.99
CA MET A 238 -2.77 5.43 4.10
C MET A 238 -2.35 4.60 5.30
N ALA A 239 -1.10 4.14 5.29
CA ALA A 239 -0.50 3.50 6.44
C ALA A 239 0.97 3.90 6.57
N THR A 240 1.39 4.09 7.82
CA THR A 240 2.80 4.22 8.24
C THR A 240 3.22 2.98 9.03
N ALA A 241 4.47 2.92 9.51
CA ALA A 241 4.95 1.85 10.40
C ALA A 241 4.05 1.57 11.62
N ASP A 242 3.28 2.56 12.06
CA ASP A 242 2.53 2.54 13.32
C ASP A 242 1.07 3.02 13.22
N ARG A 243 0.64 3.52 12.06
CA ARG A 243 -0.69 4.13 11.90
C ARG A 243 -1.43 3.66 10.67
N LEU A 244 -2.76 3.66 10.79
CA LEU A 244 -3.71 3.65 9.69
C LEU A 244 -4.39 5.02 9.63
N VAL A 245 -4.43 5.65 8.46
CA VAL A 245 -5.00 7.00 8.29
C VAL A 245 -6.01 7.00 7.15
N LEU A 246 -7.20 7.52 7.41
CA LEU A 246 -8.30 7.64 6.45
C LEU A 246 -8.73 9.09 6.31
N VAL A 247 -8.90 9.54 5.08
CA VAL A 247 -9.40 10.87 4.75
C VAL A 247 -10.25 10.84 3.48
N ARG A 248 -11.25 11.72 3.43
CA ARG A 248 -12.15 11.91 2.27
C ARG A 248 -12.07 13.35 1.78
N ASP A 249 -12.33 13.52 0.48
CA ASP A 249 -12.53 14.84 -0.13
C ASP A 249 -13.70 15.62 0.50
N ALA A 250 -13.76 16.93 0.24
CA ALA A 250 -14.78 17.86 0.73
C ALA A 250 -16.23 17.43 0.49
N PHE A 251 -16.47 16.61 -0.53
CA PHE A 251 -17.80 16.15 -0.93
C PHE A 251 -18.09 14.73 -0.47
N ALA A 252 -17.10 14.00 0.04
CA ALA A 252 -17.24 12.61 0.47
C ALA A 252 -17.92 11.73 -0.61
N CYS A 253 -17.61 11.97 -1.90
CA CYS A 253 -18.33 11.33 -3.00
C CYS A 253 -18.08 9.82 -3.13
N LYS A 254 -16.93 9.35 -2.62
CA LYS A 254 -16.52 7.95 -2.69
C LYS A 254 -16.87 7.26 -1.37
N PRO A 255 -17.50 6.07 -1.40
CA PRO A 255 -17.99 5.43 -0.18
C PRO A 255 -16.84 4.88 0.65
N ALA A 256 -16.95 5.03 1.96
CA ALA A 256 -16.05 4.45 2.94
C ALA A 256 -16.85 4.15 4.21
N VAL A 257 -16.64 2.98 4.80
CA VAL A 257 -17.24 2.57 6.07
C VAL A 257 -16.12 2.17 7.00
N VAL A 258 -16.20 2.64 8.24
CA VAL A 258 -15.32 2.25 9.33
C VAL A 258 -16.10 1.38 10.30
N ALA A 259 -15.46 0.33 10.82
CA ALA A 259 -15.93 -0.45 11.95
C ALA A 259 -14.83 -0.47 13.02
N GLU A 260 -15.15 -0.01 14.22
CA GLU A 260 -14.23 -0.01 15.36
C GLU A 260 -14.71 -0.94 16.47
N THR A 261 -13.76 -1.70 17.02
CA THR A 261 -13.93 -2.53 18.21
C THR A 261 -12.76 -2.30 19.17
N GLU A 262 -12.78 -2.94 20.33
CA GLU A 262 -11.61 -2.98 21.21
C GLU A 262 -10.43 -3.73 20.54
N ASP A 263 -10.72 -4.67 19.65
CA ASP A 263 -9.76 -5.59 19.04
C ASP A 263 -9.17 -5.10 17.71
N TYR A 264 -9.89 -4.26 16.96
CA TYR A 264 -9.44 -3.78 15.67
C TYR A 264 -10.13 -2.49 15.21
N VAL A 265 -9.53 -1.88 14.19
CA VAL A 265 -10.16 -0.90 13.30
C VAL A 265 -10.18 -1.45 11.89
N ALA A 266 -11.34 -1.49 11.24
CA ALA A 266 -11.48 -1.93 9.87
C ALA A 266 -12.09 -0.84 9.00
N VAL A 267 -11.57 -0.67 7.79
CA VAL A 267 -12.03 0.29 6.79
C VAL A 267 -12.34 -0.46 5.51
N ALA A 268 -13.44 -0.14 4.85
CA ALA A 268 -13.70 -0.65 3.50
C ALA A 268 -14.59 0.29 2.69
N SER A 269 -14.55 0.17 1.36
CA SER A 269 -15.52 0.87 0.50
C SER A 269 -16.97 0.41 0.69
N GLU A 270 -17.20 -0.81 1.16
CA GLU A 270 -18.54 -1.36 1.40
C GLU A 270 -18.57 -2.23 2.66
N PHE A 271 -19.64 -2.11 3.46
CA PHE A 271 -19.80 -2.87 4.71
C PHE A 271 -19.75 -4.40 4.52
N ARG A 272 -20.20 -4.92 3.38
CA ARG A 272 -20.12 -6.37 3.08
C ARG A 272 -18.70 -6.94 3.11
N SER A 273 -17.69 -6.08 2.94
CA SER A 273 -16.29 -6.44 3.08
C SER A 273 -15.88 -6.68 4.54
N LEU A 274 -16.62 -6.12 5.49
CA LEU A 274 -16.34 -6.15 6.93
C LEU A 274 -17.23 -7.17 7.65
N ALA A 275 -18.33 -7.59 7.05
CA ALA A 275 -19.41 -8.35 7.68
C ALA A 275 -18.99 -9.73 8.22
N HIS A 276 -17.86 -10.30 7.80
CA HIS A 276 -17.33 -11.56 8.33
C HIS A 276 -16.39 -11.38 9.52
N LEU A 277 -15.97 -10.15 9.83
CA LEU A 277 -15.03 -9.88 10.90
C LEU A 277 -15.63 -10.26 12.27
N PRO A 278 -14.82 -10.79 13.20
CA PRO A 278 -15.30 -11.14 14.53
C PRO A 278 -15.85 -9.91 15.27
N GLY A 279 -16.98 -10.05 15.98
CA GLY A 279 -17.54 -8.97 16.79
C GLY A 279 -18.15 -7.80 16.01
N ILE A 280 -18.25 -7.91 14.67
CA ILE A 280 -18.78 -6.85 13.79
C ILE A 280 -20.21 -6.43 14.15
N GLU A 281 -21.00 -7.33 14.74
CA GLU A 281 -22.37 -7.08 15.20
C GLU A 281 -22.46 -6.07 16.35
N THR A 282 -21.35 -5.88 17.07
CA THR A 282 -21.24 -4.93 18.19
C THR A 282 -20.27 -3.79 17.93
N ALA A 283 -19.66 -3.75 16.74
CA ALA A 283 -18.73 -2.69 16.36
C ALA A 283 -19.43 -1.32 16.26
N ASP A 284 -18.68 -0.26 16.56
CA ASP A 284 -19.10 1.09 16.20
C ASP A 284 -18.88 1.28 14.69
N VAL A 285 -19.97 1.33 13.93
CA VAL A 285 -19.95 1.38 12.47
C VAL A 285 -20.45 2.73 11.99
N TYR A 286 -19.61 3.45 11.27
CA TYR A 286 -19.92 4.80 10.80
C TYR A 286 -19.30 5.10 9.43
N GLU A 287 -19.83 6.14 8.79
CA GLU A 287 -19.26 6.72 7.57
C GLU A 287 -18.35 7.90 7.96
N PRO A 288 -17.09 7.97 7.48
CA PRO A 288 -16.19 9.06 7.84
C PRO A 288 -16.69 10.39 7.25
N LEU A 289 -16.53 11.48 8.00
CA LEU A 289 -16.90 12.82 7.56
C LEU A 289 -15.95 13.37 6.50
N PRO A 290 -16.42 14.28 5.62
CA PRO A 290 -15.55 14.96 4.64
C PRO A 290 -14.50 15.82 5.34
N GLU A 291 -13.29 15.90 4.76
CA GLU A 291 -12.16 16.70 5.26
C GLU A 291 -11.79 16.48 6.73
N GLN A 292 -12.16 15.33 7.28
CA GLN A 292 -11.74 14.91 8.61
C GLN A 292 -10.65 13.84 8.51
N ILE A 293 -9.57 14.04 9.26
CA ILE A 293 -8.48 13.08 9.38
C ILE A 293 -8.84 12.09 10.48
N TYR A 294 -8.98 10.82 10.11
CA TYR A 294 -9.09 9.71 11.05
C TYR A 294 -7.74 9.00 11.10
N SER A 295 -7.14 8.90 12.27
CA SER A 295 -5.80 8.34 12.48
C SER A 295 -5.83 7.38 13.66
N TRP A 296 -5.53 6.10 13.42
CA TRP A 296 -5.52 5.06 14.43
C TRP A 296 -4.11 4.50 14.57
N GLN A 297 -3.67 4.34 15.81
CA GLN A 297 -2.36 3.79 16.15
C GLN A 297 -2.49 2.35 16.66
N GLN A 298 -1.45 1.56 16.43
CA GLN A 298 -1.33 0.16 16.85
C GLN A 298 -1.12 -0.04 18.36
#